data_AF-A0A502G4Z2-F1
#
_entry.id   AF-A0A502G4Z2-F1
#
_cell.length_a   1.000
_cell.length_b   1.000
_cell.length_c   1.000
_cell.angle_alpha   90.00
_cell.angle_beta   90.00
_cell.angle_gamma   90.00
#
_symmetry.space_group_name_H-M   'P 1'
#
loop_
_entity.id
_entity.type
_entity.pdbx_description
1 polymer ?
#
loop_
_entity_poly.entity_id
_entity_poly.type
_entity_poly.pdbx_seq_one_letter_code
_entity_poly.pdbx_strand_id
1 'polypeptide(L)'
;MTLARQFQTGVLAKAMATGALLIACQILFDGSRLGAALGAFALAWSAALALTQRAVTRGTAARIALVIAVALVGVLVDDPSVIGWVSFWVALSLAAVLPRRGFDEASIWARRLVVHAATGLVSPFRDAARLSAAGQRGLRGTMSVRAVIRLLLLPVGGGAVFLALFASANPLIETVLAEIALPDAWTVVWRSVLAGLVVIAVWPSLRPSSAVTRMSRTATRAPLIAYEPGAATLTLALVTFNVVFALQNGLDIAFLWSGAPLPAGVTLADYAHRGAYALIVTALLAGAFVMVAMRPGSPGAATPSVRALVMLWIAQNVLLVASSALRTLDYVDAYGMTELRLAALAWMGLVAVGLALIGWRLRADRSAAWLINANALAAAAVIVTASVVDLGATAAAWNTRVALQRGRSGPQLDLCYLGRLGPSALVSLAGLERHARDPALRERLGWLRWNAQNDLLLRQGHWRSWTPRGARRLSAAEAIAGKRSPALRPAPNGRGCDGSIVPPPPPPAAPPAPPPLTKGPQQ
;
A
#
# COMPACT_ATOMS: atom_id res chain seq x y z
N MET A 1 -37.33 -6.10 30.65
CA MET A 1 -37.05 -7.29 29.80
C MET A 1 -36.78 -6.96 28.32
N THR A 2 -37.39 -5.91 27.74
CA THR A 2 -37.28 -5.54 26.32
C THR A 2 -35.92 -5.01 25.87
N LEU A 3 -35.24 -4.16 26.67
CA LEU A 3 -33.90 -3.62 26.33
C LEU A 3 -32.79 -4.68 26.36
N ALA A 4 -32.86 -5.63 27.30
CA ALA A 4 -31.90 -6.74 27.39
C ALA A 4 -32.03 -7.70 26.19
N ARG A 5 -33.27 -7.99 25.75
CA ARG A 5 -33.53 -8.80 24.54
C ARG A 5 -33.04 -8.09 23.27
N GLN A 6 -33.31 -6.79 23.10
CA GLN A 6 -32.80 -6.02 21.96
C GLN A 6 -31.28 -5.96 21.88
N PHE A 7 -30.61 -5.83 23.04
CA PHE A 7 -29.15 -5.85 23.11
C PHE A 7 -28.57 -7.23 22.74
N GLN A 8 -29.18 -8.32 23.23
CA GLN A 8 -28.77 -9.68 22.91
C GLN A 8 -28.97 -10.02 21.42
N THR A 9 -30.10 -9.62 20.81
CA THR A 9 -30.35 -9.83 19.38
C THR A 9 -29.33 -9.09 18.49
N GLY A 10 -28.90 -7.88 18.90
CA GLY A 10 -27.91 -7.10 18.15
C GLY A 10 -26.49 -7.67 18.23
N VAL A 11 -26.13 -8.34 19.32
CA VAL A 11 -24.83 -9.01 19.45
C VAL A 11 -24.80 -10.32 18.66
N LEU A 12 -25.89 -11.10 18.73
CA LEU A 12 -26.02 -12.36 17.98
C LEU A 12 -25.92 -12.12 16.47
N ALA A 13 -26.63 -11.11 15.93
CA ALA A 13 -26.59 -10.78 14.50
C ALA A 13 -25.17 -10.43 14.01
N LYS A 14 -24.38 -9.73 14.85
CA LYS A 14 -22.99 -9.37 14.53
C LYS A 14 -22.04 -10.55 14.63
N ALA A 15 -22.27 -11.46 15.57
CA ALA A 15 -21.53 -12.70 15.68
C ALA A 15 -21.80 -13.60 14.45
N MET A 16 -23.06 -13.74 14.05
CA MET A 16 -23.45 -14.46 12.84
C MET A 16 -22.83 -13.85 11.57
N ALA A 17 -22.86 -12.52 11.44
CA ALA A 17 -22.21 -11.83 10.33
C ALA A 17 -20.69 -12.04 10.29
N THR A 18 -20.02 -12.00 11.46
CA THR A 18 -18.58 -12.29 11.56
C THR A 18 -18.29 -13.75 11.20
N GLY A 19 -19.11 -14.69 11.66
CA GLY A 19 -19.00 -16.11 11.31
C GLY A 19 -19.18 -16.37 9.81
N ALA A 20 -20.16 -15.73 9.19
CA ALA A 20 -20.39 -15.82 7.74
C ALA A 20 -19.19 -15.27 6.94
N LEU A 21 -18.62 -14.14 7.35
CA LEU A 21 -17.41 -13.58 6.73
C LEU A 21 -16.20 -14.48 6.94
N LEU A 22 -16.04 -15.08 8.11
CA LEU A 22 -14.97 -16.04 8.37
C LEU A 22 -15.08 -17.27 7.46
N ILE A 23 -16.28 -17.84 7.31
CA ILE A 23 -16.51 -18.96 6.38
C ILE A 23 -16.20 -18.54 4.94
N ALA A 24 -16.70 -17.37 4.50
CA ALA A 24 -16.40 -16.85 3.17
C ALA A 24 -14.89 -16.69 2.95
N CYS A 25 -14.15 -16.15 3.94
CA CYS A 25 -12.70 -16.02 3.87
C CYS A 25 -12.02 -17.39 3.69
N GLN A 26 -12.40 -18.42 4.46
CA GLN A 26 -11.79 -19.75 4.35
C GLN A 26 -12.07 -20.45 3.01
N ILE A 27 -13.14 -20.08 2.31
CA ILE A 27 -13.45 -20.59 0.97
C ILE A 27 -12.68 -19.82 -0.11
N LEU A 28 -12.55 -18.49 0.07
CA LEU A 28 -11.96 -17.58 -0.90
C LEU A 28 -10.43 -17.61 -0.89
N PHE A 29 -9.79 -17.87 0.26
CA PHE A 29 -8.34 -17.82 0.42
C PHE A 29 -7.78 -19.17 0.89
N ASP A 30 -7.05 -19.84 0.00
CA ASP A 30 -6.42 -21.15 0.20
C ASP A 30 -4.89 -21.10 0.20
N GLY A 31 -4.30 -19.90 0.24
CA GLY A 31 -2.86 -19.68 0.07
C GLY A 31 -2.44 -19.39 -1.37
N SER A 32 -3.37 -19.46 -2.34
CA SER A 32 -3.17 -18.91 -3.68
C SER A 32 -3.06 -17.38 -3.65
N ARG A 33 -2.53 -16.81 -4.74
CA ARG A 33 -2.37 -15.36 -4.88
C ARG A 33 -3.73 -14.65 -4.86
N LEU A 34 -3.76 -13.44 -4.28
CA LEU A 34 -4.98 -12.65 -4.16
C LEU A 34 -5.45 -12.17 -5.54
N GLY A 35 -6.71 -12.45 -5.88
CA GLY A 35 -7.40 -11.95 -7.08
C GLY A 35 -8.69 -11.20 -6.74
N ALA A 36 -9.63 -11.16 -7.69
CA ALA A 36 -10.92 -10.49 -7.56
C ALA A 36 -11.78 -11.01 -6.38
N ALA A 37 -11.50 -12.23 -5.90
CA ALA A 37 -12.09 -12.81 -4.69
C ALA A 37 -11.91 -11.91 -3.45
N LEU A 38 -10.82 -11.15 -3.36
CA LEU A 38 -10.62 -10.18 -2.27
C LEU A 38 -11.64 -9.04 -2.32
N GLY A 39 -11.97 -8.55 -3.52
CA GLY A 39 -13.03 -7.58 -3.72
C GLY A 39 -14.40 -8.14 -3.34
N ALA A 40 -14.71 -9.38 -3.70
CA ALA A 40 -15.96 -10.03 -3.28
C ALA A 40 -16.08 -10.13 -1.75
N PHE A 41 -14.98 -10.48 -1.07
CA PHE A 41 -14.92 -10.47 0.39
C PHE A 41 -15.13 -9.07 0.98
N ALA A 42 -14.47 -8.04 0.42
CA ALA A 42 -14.63 -6.65 0.84
C ALA A 42 -16.07 -6.13 0.64
N LEU A 43 -16.74 -6.57 -0.43
CA LEU A 43 -18.15 -6.26 -0.68
C LEU A 43 -19.06 -6.91 0.36
N ALA A 44 -18.85 -8.20 0.64
CA ALA A 44 -19.60 -8.92 1.67
C ALA A 44 -19.43 -8.26 3.04
N TRP A 45 -18.22 -7.80 3.36
CA TRP A 45 -17.94 -7.08 4.60
C TRP A 45 -18.66 -5.72 4.65
N SER A 46 -18.65 -4.96 3.55
CA SER A 46 -19.37 -3.69 3.45
C SER A 46 -20.89 -3.89 3.62
N ALA A 47 -21.44 -4.93 3.00
CA ALA A 47 -22.85 -5.30 3.14
C ALA A 47 -23.18 -5.73 4.57
N ALA A 48 -22.33 -6.54 5.21
CA ALA A 48 -22.49 -6.94 6.61
C ALA A 48 -22.53 -5.72 7.55
N LEU A 49 -21.67 -4.72 7.32
CA LEU A 49 -21.70 -3.47 8.09
C LEU A 49 -23.03 -2.73 7.88
N ALA A 50 -23.48 -2.56 6.63
CA ALA A 50 -24.72 -1.86 6.31
C ALA A 50 -25.97 -2.53 6.90
N LEU A 51 -26.02 -3.87 6.85
CA LEU A 51 -27.14 -4.68 7.36
C LEU A 51 -27.18 -4.72 8.89
N THR A 52 -26.03 -4.86 9.55
CA THR A 52 -25.96 -4.96 11.02
C THR A 52 -26.00 -3.59 11.72
N GLN A 53 -25.72 -2.50 11.01
CA GLN A 53 -25.69 -1.15 11.56
C GLN A 53 -26.52 -0.16 10.74
N ARG A 54 -27.85 -0.13 10.95
CA ARG A 54 -28.77 0.82 10.30
C ARG A 54 -28.42 2.30 10.50
N ALA A 55 -27.63 2.63 11.52
CA ALA A 55 -27.14 4.00 11.73
C ALA A 55 -26.18 4.47 10.61
N VAL A 56 -25.45 3.54 9.98
CA VAL A 56 -24.53 3.82 8.87
C VAL A 56 -25.30 4.27 7.62
N THR A 57 -26.41 3.62 7.30
CA THR A 57 -27.21 3.95 6.12
C THR A 57 -28.01 5.23 6.29
N ARG A 58 -28.44 5.54 7.53
CA ARG A 58 -29.21 6.75 7.83
C ARG A 58 -28.35 8.02 7.86
N GLY A 59 -27.15 7.99 8.43
CA GLY A 59 -26.29 9.17 8.53
C GLY A 59 -25.60 9.53 7.21
N THR A 60 -25.70 10.78 6.75
CA THR A 60 -25.12 11.23 5.47
C THR A 60 -23.60 11.01 5.38
N ALA A 61 -22.84 11.42 6.39
CA ALA A 61 -21.38 11.26 6.40
C ALA A 61 -20.94 9.78 6.41
N ALA A 62 -21.61 8.95 7.19
CA ALA A 62 -21.33 7.52 7.26
C ALA A 62 -21.70 6.80 5.95
N ARG A 63 -22.79 7.23 5.31
CA ARG A 63 -23.20 6.73 3.99
C ARG A 63 -22.20 7.10 2.90
N ILE A 64 -21.67 8.33 2.90
CA ILE A 64 -20.61 8.75 1.97
C ILE A 64 -19.37 7.87 2.17
N ALA A 65 -18.93 7.67 3.42
CA ALA A 65 -17.79 6.79 3.72
C ALA A 65 -18.03 5.34 3.27
N LEU A 66 -19.25 4.82 3.45
CA LEU A 66 -19.64 3.49 2.96
C LEU A 66 -19.62 3.42 1.42
N VAL A 67 -20.12 4.44 0.72
CA VAL A 67 -20.09 4.51 -0.74
C VAL A 67 -18.64 4.54 -1.24
N ILE A 68 -17.75 5.29 -0.58
CA ILE A 68 -16.31 5.29 -0.89
C ILE A 68 -15.71 3.90 -0.66
N ALA A 69 -16.04 3.23 0.45
CA ALA A 69 -15.58 1.85 0.70
C ALA A 69 -16.06 0.89 -0.39
N VAL A 70 -17.31 1.00 -0.83
CA VAL A 70 -17.86 0.20 -1.94
C VAL A 70 -17.20 0.56 -3.28
N ALA A 71 -16.87 1.82 -3.54
CA ALA A 71 -16.11 2.20 -4.74
C ALA A 71 -14.70 1.57 -4.74
N LEU A 72 -14.05 1.53 -3.57
CA LEU A 72 -12.73 0.89 -3.39
C LEU A 72 -12.78 -0.64 -3.51
N VAL A 73 -13.96 -1.27 -3.38
CA VAL A 73 -14.13 -2.68 -3.77
C VAL A 73 -13.81 -2.85 -5.26
N GLY A 74 -14.22 -1.91 -6.12
CA GLY A 74 -13.90 -1.97 -7.56
C GLY A 74 -12.39 -1.99 -7.82
N VAL A 75 -11.62 -1.23 -7.02
CA VAL A 75 -10.15 -1.23 -7.08
C VAL A 75 -9.58 -2.59 -6.69
N LEU A 76 -10.08 -3.17 -5.59
CA LEU A 76 -9.66 -4.50 -5.12
C LEU A 76 -10.08 -5.63 -6.06
N VAL A 77 -11.21 -5.49 -6.76
CA VAL A 77 -11.63 -6.44 -7.80
C VAL A 77 -10.69 -6.35 -9.00
N ASP A 78 -10.33 -5.12 -9.40
CA ASP A 78 -9.53 -4.88 -10.59
C ASP A 78 -8.07 -5.31 -10.42
N ASP A 79 -7.43 -4.94 -9.31
CA ASP A 79 -6.06 -5.30 -8.97
C ASP A 79 -5.83 -5.24 -7.43
N PRO A 80 -5.86 -6.39 -6.74
CA PRO A 80 -5.64 -6.46 -5.30
C PRO A 80 -4.28 -5.90 -4.89
N SER A 81 -4.27 -4.78 -4.16
CA SER A 81 -3.05 -4.14 -3.65
C SER A 81 -3.15 -3.80 -2.18
N VAL A 82 -1.99 -3.70 -1.51
CA VAL A 82 -1.91 -3.31 -0.10
C VAL A 82 -2.49 -1.90 0.10
N ILE A 83 -2.20 -0.98 -0.82
CA ILE A 83 -2.71 0.41 -0.77
C ILE A 83 -4.23 0.42 -0.91
N GLY A 84 -4.78 -0.36 -1.85
CA GLY A 84 -6.23 -0.50 -2.03
C GLY A 84 -6.89 -1.09 -0.79
N TRP A 85 -6.30 -2.11 -0.17
CA TRP A 85 -6.81 -2.75 1.03
C TRP A 85 -6.83 -1.81 2.23
N VAL A 86 -5.73 -1.08 2.47
CA VAL A 86 -5.65 -0.09 3.56
C VAL A 86 -6.65 1.03 3.33
N SER A 87 -6.78 1.53 2.09
CA SER A 87 -7.75 2.58 1.75
C SER A 87 -9.19 2.12 2.00
N PHE A 88 -9.52 0.90 1.59
CA PHE A 88 -10.81 0.26 1.83
C PHE A 88 -11.09 0.16 3.34
N TRP A 89 -10.13 -0.38 4.10
CA TRP A 89 -10.27 -0.56 5.54
C TRP A 89 -10.46 0.78 6.28
N VAL A 90 -9.73 1.82 5.88
CA VAL A 90 -9.91 3.18 6.42
C VAL A 90 -11.31 3.68 6.14
N ALA A 91 -11.79 3.62 4.88
CA ALA A 91 -13.13 4.07 4.51
C ALA A 91 -14.23 3.31 5.27
N LEU A 92 -14.10 1.99 5.39
CA LEU A 92 -15.03 1.14 6.13
C LEU A 92 -15.03 1.45 7.63
N SER A 93 -13.85 1.70 8.21
CA SER A 93 -13.71 2.09 9.61
C SER A 93 -14.33 3.47 9.89
N LEU A 94 -14.18 4.43 8.97
CA LEU A 94 -14.88 5.70 9.03
C LEU A 94 -16.40 5.48 9.01
N ALA A 95 -16.91 4.67 8.08
CA ALA A 95 -18.34 4.35 7.98
C ALA A 95 -18.90 3.75 9.27
N ALA A 96 -18.14 2.86 9.93
CA ALA A 96 -18.54 2.23 11.18
C ALA A 96 -18.58 3.17 12.40
N VAL A 97 -17.70 4.19 12.44
CA VAL A 97 -17.52 5.06 13.62
C VAL A 97 -18.29 6.38 13.47
N LEU A 98 -18.42 6.92 12.26
CA LEU A 98 -19.07 8.21 11.97
C LEU A 98 -20.50 8.36 12.54
N PRO A 99 -21.36 7.32 12.57
CA PRO A 99 -22.70 7.45 13.14
C PRO A 99 -22.71 7.78 14.64
N ARG A 100 -21.61 7.51 15.36
CA ARG A 100 -21.49 7.76 16.81
C ARG A 100 -20.69 9.00 17.13
N ARG A 101 -19.85 9.45 16.20
CA ARG A 101 -19.00 10.64 16.31
C ARG A 101 -18.90 11.30 14.94
N GLY A 102 -19.34 12.54 14.84
CA GLY A 102 -19.15 13.34 13.63
C GLY A 102 -17.68 13.46 13.22
N PHE A 103 -17.44 13.95 12.01
CA PHE A 103 -16.08 14.16 11.53
C PHE A 103 -15.51 15.45 12.13
N ASP A 104 -14.47 15.32 12.96
CA ASP A 104 -13.78 16.46 13.59
C ASP A 104 -12.52 16.84 12.77
N GLU A 105 -11.34 16.42 13.24
CA GLU A 105 -10.03 16.71 12.66
C GLU A 105 -9.35 15.41 12.23
N ALA A 106 -8.67 15.42 11.08
CA ALA A 106 -8.06 14.23 10.50
C ALA A 106 -6.95 13.63 11.38
N SER A 107 -6.20 14.44 12.13
CA SER A 107 -5.17 13.97 13.07
C SER A 107 -5.76 13.09 14.18
N ILE A 108 -6.92 13.49 14.71
CA ILE A 108 -7.68 12.76 15.72
C ILE A 108 -8.22 11.48 15.11
N TRP A 109 -8.71 11.54 13.87
CA TRP A 109 -9.17 10.36 13.13
C TRP A 109 -8.04 9.37 12.84
N ALA A 110 -6.84 9.82 12.51
CA ALA A 110 -5.67 8.96 12.37
C ALA A 110 -5.39 8.20 13.67
N ARG A 111 -5.39 8.88 14.82
CA ARG A 111 -5.29 8.23 16.13
C ARG A 111 -6.47 7.30 16.41
N ARG A 112 -7.70 7.67 16.05
CA ARG A 112 -8.91 6.81 16.20
C ARG A 112 -8.75 5.53 15.40
N LEU A 113 -8.21 5.59 14.19
CA LEU A 113 -7.97 4.44 13.33
C LEU A 113 -6.88 3.53 13.91
N VAL A 114 -5.78 4.08 14.42
CA VAL A 114 -4.74 3.30 15.11
C VAL A 114 -5.32 2.58 16.33
N VAL A 115 -6.09 3.29 17.17
CA VAL A 115 -6.79 2.68 18.31
C VAL A 115 -7.84 1.67 17.84
N HIS A 116 -8.53 1.91 16.71
CA HIS A 116 -9.49 0.98 16.14
C HIS A 116 -8.82 -0.35 15.79
N ALA A 117 -7.70 -0.30 15.06
CA ALA A 117 -6.88 -1.46 14.73
C ALA A 117 -6.39 -2.18 16.00
N ALA A 118 -5.81 -1.45 16.96
CA ALA A 118 -5.30 -2.03 18.21
C ALA A 118 -6.41 -2.69 19.04
N THR A 119 -7.60 -2.09 19.10
CA THR A 119 -8.74 -2.68 19.83
C THR A 119 -9.31 -3.92 19.15
N GLY A 120 -9.01 -4.15 17.86
CA GLY A 120 -9.33 -5.40 17.17
C GLY A 120 -8.69 -6.63 17.83
N LEU A 121 -7.49 -6.48 18.40
CA LEU A 121 -6.76 -7.58 19.06
C LEU A 121 -7.44 -8.04 20.36
N VAL A 122 -8.06 -7.11 21.10
CA VAL A 122 -8.56 -7.37 22.46
C VAL A 122 -10.08 -7.47 22.52
N SER A 123 -10.79 -6.77 21.63
CA SER A 123 -12.25 -6.66 21.70
C SER A 123 -13.03 -7.97 21.53
N PRO A 124 -12.65 -8.93 20.66
CA PRO A 124 -13.35 -10.20 20.53
C PRO A 124 -13.29 -11.01 21.83
N PHE A 125 -12.10 -11.10 22.45
CA PHE A 125 -11.89 -11.84 23.70
C PHE A 125 -12.65 -11.20 24.87
N ARG A 126 -12.60 -9.86 24.97
CA ARG A 126 -13.31 -9.15 26.04
C ARG A 126 -14.82 -9.30 25.92
N ASP A 127 -15.35 -9.28 24.70
CA ASP A 127 -16.78 -9.43 24.47
C ASP A 127 -17.25 -10.87 24.68
N ALA A 128 -16.43 -11.86 24.29
CA ALA A 128 -16.66 -13.27 24.61
C ALA A 128 -16.69 -13.51 26.14
N ALA A 129 -15.72 -12.96 26.89
CA ALA A 129 -15.68 -13.05 28.35
C ALA A 129 -16.89 -12.38 29.03
N ARG A 130 -17.39 -11.27 28.47
CA ARG A 130 -18.61 -10.62 28.98
C ARG A 130 -19.86 -11.42 28.70
N LEU A 131 -19.96 -12.06 27.53
CA LEU A 131 -21.08 -12.91 27.17
C LEU A 131 -21.11 -14.19 28.02
N SER A 132 -19.94 -14.80 28.31
CA SER A 132 -19.87 -15.95 29.20
C SER A 132 -20.24 -15.58 30.65
N ALA A 133 -19.76 -14.46 31.16
CA ALA A 133 -20.12 -13.96 32.50
C ALA A 133 -21.60 -13.53 32.62
N ALA A 134 -22.21 -13.03 31.54
CA ALA A 134 -23.63 -12.67 31.52
C ALA A 134 -24.55 -13.90 31.37
N GLY A 135 -24.13 -14.90 30.59
CA GLY A 135 -24.83 -16.18 30.46
C GLY A 135 -24.92 -16.93 31.79
N GLN A 136 -23.89 -16.83 32.62
CA GLN A 136 -23.86 -17.39 33.98
C GLN A 136 -24.92 -16.81 34.94
N ARG A 137 -25.42 -15.59 34.68
CA ARG A 137 -26.43 -14.94 35.55
C ARG A 137 -27.87 -15.14 35.09
N GLY A 138 -28.10 -15.58 33.84
CA GLY A 138 -29.44 -15.69 33.25
C GLY A 138 -29.88 -17.09 32.85
N LEU A 139 -28.96 -18.06 32.75
CA LEU A 139 -29.25 -19.44 32.38
C LEU A 139 -28.57 -20.38 33.37
N ARG A 140 -29.36 -21.04 34.22
CA ARG A 140 -28.94 -22.27 34.90
C ARG A 140 -28.57 -23.30 33.83
N GLY A 141 -27.28 -23.41 33.49
CA GLY A 141 -26.75 -24.46 32.63
C GLY A 141 -25.99 -24.00 31.40
N THR A 142 -24.89 -23.27 31.55
CA THR A 142 -23.82 -23.29 30.53
C THR A 142 -22.82 -24.36 30.92
N MET A 143 -22.69 -25.42 30.12
CA MET A 143 -21.73 -26.49 30.38
C MET A 143 -20.32 -25.91 30.45
N SER A 144 -19.64 -26.14 31.57
CA SER A 144 -18.19 -25.89 31.73
C SER A 144 -17.43 -26.51 30.56
N VAL A 145 -16.30 -25.93 30.14
CA VAL A 145 -15.41 -26.57 29.13
C VAL A 145 -15.07 -28.01 29.53
N ARG A 146 -14.88 -28.27 30.83
CA ARG A 146 -14.72 -29.65 31.36
C ARG A 146 -15.95 -30.52 31.22
N ALA A 147 -17.14 -29.94 31.21
CA ALA A 147 -18.40 -30.64 31.02
C ALA A 147 -18.64 -30.92 29.53
N VAL A 148 -18.29 -29.99 28.62
CA VAL A 148 -18.30 -30.20 27.17
C VAL A 148 -17.29 -31.28 26.77
N ILE A 149 -16.06 -31.22 27.30
CA ILE A 149 -15.05 -32.27 27.09
C ILE A 149 -15.59 -33.62 27.57
N ARG A 150 -16.18 -33.70 28.76
CA ARG A 150 -16.77 -34.96 29.28
C ARG A 150 -17.96 -35.44 28.44
N LEU A 151 -18.78 -34.53 27.93
CA LEU A 151 -19.91 -34.84 27.06
C LEU A 151 -19.47 -35.40 25.71
N LEU A 152 -18.37 -34.89 25.14
CA LEU A 152 -17.80 -35.35 23.88
C LEU A 152 -16.88 -36.57 24.03
N LEU A 153 -16.30 -36.78 25.22
CA LEU A 153 -15.35 -37.87 25.46
C LEU A 153 -15.96 -39.24 25.16
N LEU A 154 -17.19 -39.49 25.62
CA LEU A 154 -17.84 -40.78 25.46
C LEU A 154 -18.30 -41.03 24.01
N PRO A 155 -19.01 -40.11 23.32
CA PRO A 155 -19.45 -40.35 21.96
C PRO A 155 -18.29 -40.32 20.95
N VAL A 156 -17.34 -39.40 21.10
CA VAL A 156 -16.21 -39.27 20.16
C VAL A 156 -15.14 -40.31 20.45
N GLY A 157 -14.76 -40.49 21.72
CA GLY A 157 -13.78 -41.50 22.12
C GLY A 157 -14.31 -42.91 21.88
N GLY A 158 -15.53 -43.20 22.36
CA GLY A 158 -16.20 -44.47 22.09
C GLY A 158 -16.43 -44.70 20.59
N GLY A 159 -16.90 -43.68 19.88
CA GLY A 159 -17.07 -43.73 18.42
C GLY A 159 -15.77 -44.01 17.68
N ALA A 160 -14.65 -43.38 18.07
CA ALA A 160 -13.35 -43.63 17.48
C ALA A 160 -12.85 -45.06 17.76
N VAL A 161 -13.08 -45.59 18.97
CA VAL A 161 -12.75 -46.98 19.30
C VAL A 161 -13.57 -47.96 18.46
N PHE A 162 -14.88 -47.75 18.34
CA PHE A 162 -15.74 -48.57 17.46
C PHE A 162 -15.32 -48.46 16.00
N LEU A 163 -15.00 -47.26 15.52
CA LEU A 163 -14.54 -47.03 14.15
C LEU A 163 -13.22 -47.76 13.87
N ALA A 164 -12.27 -47.75 14.82
CA ALA A 164 -11.00 -48.46 14.71
C ALA A 164 -11.20 -50.00 14.71
N LEU A 165 -12.07 -50.51 15.57
CA LEU A 165 -12.43 -51.93 15.57
C LEU A 165 -13.09 -52.35 14.24
N PHE A 166 -14.02 -51.55 13.72
CA PHE A 166 -14.65 -51.80 12.43
C PHE A 166 -13.67 -51.69 11.26
N ALA A 167 -12.73 -50.73 11.30
CA ALA A 167 -11.66 -50.64 10.31
C ALA A 167 -10.79 -51.91 10.31
N SER A 168 -10.40 -52.41 11.49
CA SER A 168 -9.60 -53.64 11.60
C SER A 168 -10.33 -54.91 11.14
N ALA A 169 -11.66 -54.91 11.20
CA ALA A 169 -12.50 -56.06 10.84
C ALA A 169 -13.06 -55.98 9.41
N ASN A 170 -12.93 -54.83 8.73
CA ASN A 170 -13.49 -54.60 7.40
C ASN A 170 -12.52 -53.82 6.50
N PRO A 171 -11.92 -54.46 5.48
CA PRO A 171 -10.94 -53.83 4.59
C PRO A 171 -11.51 -52.68 3.75
N LEU A 172 -12.83 -52.61 3.53
CA LEU A 172 -13.46 -51.46 2.87
C LEU A 172 -13.48 -50.21 3.76
N ILE A 173 -13.63 -50.40 5.08
CA ILE A 173 -13.62 -49.30 6.04
C ILE A 173 -12.18 -48.80 6.23
N GLU A 174 -11.21 -49.71 6.30
CA GLU A 174 -9.78 -49.37 6.39
C GLU A 174 -9.31 -48.53 5.19
N THR A 175 -9.65 -48.94 3.96
CA THR A 175 -9.26 -48.21 2.74
C THR A 175 -9.89 -46.82 2.67
N VAL A 176 -11.19 -46.69 2.99
CA VAL A 176 -11.86 -45.39 3.06
C VAL A 176 -11.26 -44.49 4.14
N LEU A 177 -10.92 -45.03 5.32
CA LEU A 177 -10.26 -44.27 6.38
C LEU A 177 -8.83 -43.87 6.03
N ALA A 178 -8.09 -44.72 5.32
CA ALA A 178 -6.75 -44.41 4.83
C ALA A 178 -6.75 -43.28 3.77
N GLU A 179 -7.86 -43.10 3.04
CA GLU A 179 -8.07 -41.98 2.12
C GLU A 179 -8.46 -40.67 2.84
N ILE A 180 -8.92 -40.72 4.09
CA ILE A 180 -9.21 -39.53 4.90
C ILE A 180 -7.88 -38.90 5.33
N ALA A 181 -7.33 -38.05 4.47
CA ALA A 181 -6.18 -37.23 4.81
C ALA A 181 -6.55 -36.23 5.90
N LEU A 182 -5.97 -36.39 7.09
CA LEU A 182 -5.99 -35.33 8.11
C LEU A 182 -5.32 -34.08 7.51
N PRO A 183 -5.89 -32.88 7.74
CA PRO A 183 -5.31 -31.67 7.21
C PRO A 183 -3.90 -31.50 7.79
N ASP A 184 -2.95 -31.24 6.90
CA ASP A 184 -1.56 -30.98 7.26
C ASP A 184 -1.47 -29.89 8.35
N ALA A 185 -0.56 -30.06 9.30
CA ALA A 185 -0.39 -29.17 10.46
C ALA A 185 -0.18 -27.72 10.00
N TRP A 186 0.57 -27.52 8.92
CA TRP A 186 0.77 -26.20 8.32
C TRP A 186 -0.53 -25.58 7.81
N THR A 187 -1.38 -26.37 7.15
CA THR A 187 -2.69 -25.91 6.65
C THR A 187 -3.59 -25.47 7.80
N VAL A 188 -3.59 -26.21 8.92
CA VAL A 188 -4.35 -25.86 10.12
C VAL A 188 -3.82 -24.56 10.74
N VAL A 189 -2.49 -24.43 10.89
CA VAL A 189 -1.86 -23.22 11.45
C VAL A 189 -2.17 -22.00 10.59
N TRP A 190 -1.93 -22.06 9.28
CA TRP A 190 -2.18 -20.96 8.36
C TRP A 190 -3.66 -20.52 8.35
N ARG A 191 -4.60 -21.49 8.27
CA ARG A 191 -6.04 -21.20 8.32
C ARG A 191 -6.48 -20.60 9.65
N SER A 192 -5.84 -20.97 10.75
CA SER A 192 -6.10 -20.42 12.09
C SER A 192 -5.59 -18.98 12.21
N VAL A 193 -4.40 -18.69 11.68
CA VAL A 193 -3.86 -17.33 11.61
C VAL A 193 -4.75 -16.43 10.76
N LEU A 194 -5.14 -16.90 9.57
CA LEU A 194 -6.05 -16.17 8.68
C LEU A 194 -7.40 -15.88 9.36
N ALA A 195 -8.01 -16.88 10.00
CA ALA A 195 -9.23 -16.71 10.78
C ALA A 195 -9.07 -15.67 11.88
N GLY A 196 -7.95 -15.70 12.62
CA GLY A 196 -7.61 -14.71 13.64
C GLY A 196 -7.55 -13.30 13.07
N LEU A 197 -6.84 -13.10 11.95
CA LEU A 197 -6.72 -11.81 11.26
C LEU A 197 -8.09 -11.26 10.82
N VAL A 198 -8.95 -12.12 10.27
CA VAL A 198 -10.32 -11.73 9.88
C VAL A 198 -11.13 -11.28 11.09
N VAL A 199 -11.10 -12.04 12.19
CA VAL A 199 -11.83 -11.66 13.41
C VAL A 199 -11.32 -10.34 13.97
N ILE A 200 -10.00 -10.16 14.02
CA ILE A 200 -9.34 -8.92 14.50
C ILE A 200 -9.75 -7.73 13.63
N ALA A 201 -9.89 -7.90 12.33
CA ALA A 201 -10.26 -6.83 11.40
C ALA A 201 -11.78 -6.54 11.38
N VAL A 202 -12.60 -7.60 11.29
CA VAL A 202 -14.07 -7.51 11.13
C VAL A 202 -14.77 -7.14 12.42
N TRP A 203 -14.40 -7.73 13.56
CA TRP A 203 -15.10 -7.50 14.82
C TRP A 203 -15.17 -6.03 15.26
N PRO A 204 -14.06 -5.25 15.28
CA PRO A 204 -14.12 -3.85 15.68
C PRO A 204 -14.94 -3.00 14.70
N SER A 205 -15.00 -3.34 13.41
CA SER A 205 -15.86 -2.63 12.44
C SER A 205 -17.35 -2.80 12.75
N LEU A 206 -17.77 -4.01 13.13
CA LEU A 206 -19.17 -4.31 13.48
C LEU A 206 -19.51 -3.86 14.91
N ARG A 207 -18.52 -3.76 15.80
CA ARG A 207 -18.70 -3.30 17.18
C ARG A 207 -17.55 -2.38 17.62
N PRO A 208 -17.53 -1.12 17.14
CA PRO A 208 -16.50 -0.17 17.52
C PRO A 208 -16.42 -0.02 19.04
N SER A 209 -15.21 -0.18 19.58
CA SER A 209 -14.98 -0.16 21.02
C SER A 209 -15.30 1.22 21.61
N SER A 210 -15.72 1.22 22.88
CA SER A 210 -15.98 2.48 23.59
C SER A 210 -14.73 3.34 23.79
N ALA A 211 -13.52 2.79 23.60
CA ALA A 211 -12.28 3.56 23.59
C ALA A 211 -12.20 4.44 22.35
N VAL A 212 -12.52 3.91 21.17
CA VAL A 212 -12.56 4.66 19.91
C VAL A 212 -13.66 5.73 19.95
N THR A 213 -14.85 5.37 20.43
CA THR A 213 -16.00 6.30 20.43
C THR A 213 -15.99 7.31 21.58
N ARG A 214 -15.24 7.09 22.67
CA ARG A 214 -15.10 8.07 23.77
C ARG A 214 -13.82 8.89 23.69
N MET A 215 -12.93 8.60 22.74
CA MET A 215 -11.77 9.44 22.49
C MET A 215 -12.22 10.83 22.02
N SER A 216 -12.33 11.72 23.00
CA SER A 216 -12.60 13.13 22.79
C SER A 216 -11.36 13.82 22.24
N ARG A 217 -11.57 15.01 21.72
CA ARG A 217 -10.52 15.99 21.49
C ARG A 217 -9.99 16.43 22.86
N THR A 218 -9.20 15.59 23.51
CA THR A 218 -8.25 16.11 24.49
C THR A 218 -7.37 17.02 23.65
N ALA A 219 -7.55 18.32 23.81
CA ALA A 219 -6.66 19.28 23.20
C ALA A 219 -5.28 18.92 23.72
N THR A 220 -4.49 18.21 22.92
CA THR A 220 -3.05 18.25 23.02
C THR A 220 -2.66 19.68 22.66
N ARG A 221 -2.98 20.63 23.55
CA ARG A 221 -2.08 21.74 23.84
C ARG A 221 -0.87 21.03 24.41
N ALA A 222 -0.02 20.50 23.53
CA ALA A 222 1.36 20.35 23.92
C ALA A 222 1.75 21.74 24.41
N PRO A 223 2.24 21.88 25.65
CA PRO A 223 2.94 23.09 26.04
C PRO A 223 4.22 23.08 25.21
N LEU A 224 4.11 23.38 23.91
CA LEU A 224 5.23 23.89 23.17
C LEU A 224 5.55 25.17 23.91
N ILE A 225 6.62 25.10 24.70
CA ILE A 225 7.25 26.21 25.41
C ILE A 225 7.14 27.39 24.45
N ALA A 226 6.22 28.30 24.78
CA ALA A 226 5.85 29.39 23.89
C ALA A 226 6.97 30.41 24.00
N TYR A 227 8.08 30.14 23.32
CA TYR A 227 8.95 31.22 22.91
C TYR A 227 8.12 32.02 21.90
N GLU A 228 7.61 33.17 22.34
CA GLU A 228 7.00 34.16 21.48
C GLU A 228 8.12 35.10 21.03
N PRO A 229 8.77 34.84 19.88
CA PRO A 229 9.77 35.77 19.37
C PRO A 229 9.11 37.14 19.18
N GLY A 230 9.78 38.19 19.64
CA GLY A 230 9.33 39.56 19.40
C GLY A 230 9.15 39.81 17.89
N ALA A 231 8.23 40.71 17.54
CA ALA A 231 7.89 40.99 16.14
C ALA A 231 9.12 41.35 15.28
N ALA A 232 10.14 41.99 15.88
CA ALA A 232 11.41 42.30 15.23
C ALA A 232 12.21 41.03 14.88
N THR A 233 12.39 40.10 15.82
CA THR A 233 13.07 38.81 15.59
C THR A 233 12.34 37.99 14.53
N LEU A 234 11.00 37.97 14.58
CA LEU A 234 10.18 37.27 13.59
C LEU A 234 10.35 37.86 12.18
N THR A 235 10.34 39.19 12.07
CA THR A 235 10.54 39.89 10.80
C THR A 235 11.96 39.65 10.26
N LEU A 236 12.98 39.76 11.10
CA LEU A 236 14.37 39.52 10.70
C LEU A 236 14.57 38.07 10.23
N ALA A 237 14.03 37.08 10.94
CA ALA A 237 14.09 35.69 10.52
C ALA A 237 13.43 35.48 9.15
N LEU A 238 12.25 36.05 8.93
CA LEU A 238 11.55 35.96 7.65
C LEU A 238 12.28 36.65 6.51
N VAL A 239 12.90 37.81 6.75
CA VAL A 239 13.74 38.48 5.77
C VAL A 239 14.93 37.60 5.42
N THR A 240 15.66 37.09 6.41
CA THR A 240 16.80 36.18 6.22
C THR A 240 16.40 34.93 5.44
N PHE A 241 15.29 34.28 5.78
CA PHE A 241 14.81 33.10 5.06
C PHE A 241 14.44 33.43 3.61
N ASN A 242 13.73 34.53 3.38
CA ASN A 242 13.41 34.95 2.01
C ASN A 242 14.66 35.24 1.18
N VAL A 243 15.70 35.84 1.76
CA VAL A 243 16.97 36.11 1.06
C VAL A 243 17.69 34.81 0.71
N VAL A 244 17.81 33.88 1.66
CA VAL A 244 18.47 32.58 1.42
C VAL A 244 17.73 31.77 0.35
N PHE A 245 16.41 31.71 0.42
CA PHE A 245 15.60 31.02 -0.60
C PHE A 245 15.67 31.74 -1.95
N ALA A 246 15.78 33.07 -1.97
CA ALA A 246 15.85 33.82 -3.22
C ALA A 246 17.18 33.57 -3.92
N LEU A 247 18.27 33.48 -3.16
CA LEU A 247 19.57 33.05 -3.66
C LEU A 247 19.50 31.64 -4.25
N GLN A 248 18.93 30.68 -3.52
CA GLN A 248 18.77 29.30 -4.00
C GLN A 248 17.93 29.22 -5.27
N ASN A 249 16.76 29.88 -5.30
CA ASN A 249 15.90 29.93 -6.49
C ASN A 249 16.59 30.65 -7.66
N GLY A 250 17.36 31.71 -7.40
CA GLY A 250 18.16 32.40 -8.39
C GLY A 250 19.22 31.48 -9.01
N LEU A 251 19.91 30.68 -8.19
CA LEU A 251 20.84 29.65 -8.68
C LEU A 251 20.11 28.57 -9.48
N ASP A 252 18.96 28.10 -9.02
CA ASP A 252 18.17 27.11 -9.77
C ASP A 252 17.72 27.66 -11.14
N ILE A 253 17.27 28.91 -11.22
CA ILE A 253 16.93 29.55 -12.50
C ILE A 253 18.19 29.71 -13.37
N ALA A 254 19.30 30.19 -12.80
CA ALA A 254 20.52 30.45 -13.54
C ALA A 254 21.20 29.18 -14.08
N PHE A 255 21.12 28.05 -13.38
CA PHE A 255 21.80 26.80 -13.75
C PHE A 255 20.88 25.75 -14.38
N LEU A 256 19.65 25.59 -13.87
CA LEU A 256 18.73 24.58 -14.40
C LEU A 256 17.91 25.08 -15.57
N TRP A 257 17.39 26.31 -15.49
CA TRP A 257 16.50 26.83 -16.52
C TRP A 257 17.28 27.37 -17.73
N SER A 258 18.58 27.65 -17.58
CA SER A 258 19.46 28.08 -18.66
C SER A 258 20.00 26.93 -19.52
N GLY A 259 19.88 25.67 -19.06
CA GLY A 259 20.46 24.50 -19.72
C GLY A 259 22.00 24.42 -19.64
N ALA A 260 22.64 25.16 -18.72
CA ALA A 260 24.09 25.14 -18.55
C ALA A 260 24.60 23.76 -18.07
N PRO A 261 25.79 23.31 -18.53
CA PRO A 261 26.36 22.04 -18.08
C PRO A 261 26.68 22.10 -16.57
N LEU A 262 26.43 20.99 -15.86
CA LEU A 262 26.75 20.90 -14.43
C LEU A 262 28.25 21.16 -14.18
N PRO A 263 28.62 21.78 -13.05
CA PRO A 263 30.01 21.95 -12.66
C PRO A 263 30.77 20.62 -12.64
N ALA A 264 32.06 20.66 -12.99
CA ALA A 264 32.91 19.46 -13.03
C ALA A 264 32.88 18.72 -11.67
N GLY A 265 32.54 17.43 -11.70
CA GLY A 265 32.51 16.56 -10.52
C GLY A 265 31.12 16.34 -9.88
N VAL A 266 30.05 16.97 -10.37
CA VAL A 266 28.68 16.72 -9.88
C VAL A 266 27.94 15.79 -10.84
N THR A 267 27.56 14.60 -10.38
CA THR A 267 26.73 13.69 -11.18
C THR A 267 25.26 14.13 -11.16
N LEU A 268 24.51 13.81 -12.22
CA LEU A 268 23.06 14.11 -12.29
C LEU A 268 22.29 13.40 -11.15
N ALA A 269 22.75 12.21 -10.75
CA ALA A 269 22.18 11.46 -9.63
C ALA A 269 22.41 12.16 -8.29
N ASP A 270 23.65 12.62 -8.02
CA ASP A 270 23.96 13.38 -6.80
C ASP A 270 23.15 14.67 -6.71
N TYR A 271 23.02 15.36 -7.83
CA TYR A 271 22.28 16.62 -7.93
C TYR A 271 20.77 16.43 -7.66
N ALA A 272 20.15 15.38 -8.21
CA ALA A 272 18.74 15.07 -7.96
C ALA A 272 18.49 14.58 -6.52
N HIS A 273 19.31 13.66 -6.01
CA HIS A 273 19.09 13.07 -4.68
C HIS A 273 19.36 14.05 -3.53
N ARG A 274 20.48 14.78 -3.54
CA ARG A 274 20.78 15.76 -2.48
C ARG A 274 19.75 16.89 -2.45
N GLY A 275 19.29 17.31 -3.62
CA GLY A 275 18.24 18.30 -3.77
C GLY A 275 16.92 17.90 -3.11
N ALA A 276 16.46 16.68 -3.36
CA ALA A 276 15.20 16.18 -2.85
C ALA A 276 15.18 16.04 -1.30
N TYR A 277 16.28 15.59 -0.69
CA TYR A 277 16.34 15.44 0.77
C TYR A 277 16.31 16.77 1.52
N ALA A 278 17.07 17.77 1.06
CA ALA A 278 17.06 19.11 1.65
C ALA A 278 15.67 19.77 1.54
N LEU A 279 14.94 19.47 0.47
CA LEU A 279 13.57 19.95 0.23
C LEU A 279 12.53 19.41 1.21
N ILE A 280 12.62 18.12 1.55
CA ILE A 280 11.74 17.51 2.56
C ILE A 280 11.91 18.24 3.90
N VAL A 281 13.17 18.44 4.32
CA VAL A 281 13.49 19.07 5.61
C VAL A 281 13.03 20.53 5.62
N THR A 282 13.32 21.29 4.57
CA THR A 282 12.92 22.70 4.48
C THR A 282 11.42 22.89 4.42
N ALA A 283 10.67 22.05 3.70
CA ALA A 283 9.22 22.08 3.67
C ALA A 283 8.59 21.76 5.04
N LEU A 284 9.13 20.76 5.76
CA LEU A 284 8.67 20.41 7.11
C LEU A 284 8.96 21.54 8.11
N LEU A 285 10.16 22.12 8.08
CA LEU A 285 10.52 23.28 8.91
C LEU A 285 9.65 24.49 8.58
N ALA A 286 9.35 24.74 7.30
CA ALA A 286 8.47 25.82 6.88
C ALA A 286 7.04 25.64 7.39
N GLY A 287 6.48 24.43 7.25
CA GLY A 287 5.18 24.10 7.81
C GLY A 287 5.13 24.27 9.33
N ALA A 288 6.15 23.78 10.04
CA ALA A 288 6.26 23.92 11.49
C ALA A 288 6.36 25.38 11.94
N PHE A 289 7.23 26.17 11.28
CA PHE A 289 7.41 27.58 11.56
C PHE A 289 6.10 28.36 11.35
N VAL A 290 5.42 28.16 10.22
CA VAL A 290 4.15 28.84 9.94
C VAL A 290 3.08 28.47 10.97
N MET A 291 3.00 27.21 11.40
CA MET A 291 2.05 26.79 12.44
C MET A 291 2.33 27.40 13.82
N VAL A 292 3.60 27.71 14.14
CA VAL A 292 4.00 28.32 15.42
C VAL A 292 3.89 29.85 15.35
N ALA A 293 4.45 30.47 14.31
CA ALA A 293 4.53 31.92 14.16
C ALA A 293 3.19 32.58 13.81
N MET A 294 2.31 31.89 13.07
CA MET A 294 1.00 32.39 12.62
C MET A 294 -0.16 31.80 13.43
N ARG A 295 0.03 31.63 14.75
CA ARG A 295 -1.06 31.25 15.66
C ARG A 295 -2.08 32.40 15.77
N PRO A 296 -3.39 32.11 15.85
CA PRO A 296 -4.40 33.15 16.06
C PRO A 296 -4.07 33.94 17.34
N GLY A 297 -3.92 35.26 17.21
CA GLY A 297 -3.54 36.16 18.30
C GLY A 297 -2.04 36.46 18.44
N SER A 298 -1.17 35.92 17.59
CA SER A 298 0.26 36.26 17.61
C SER A 298 0.54 37.65 16.99
N PRO A 299 1.63 38.34 17.40
CA PRO A 299 2.06 39.60 16.77
C PRO A 299 2.30 39.49 15.25
N GLY A 300 2.71 38.30 14.79
CA GLY A 300 2.91 38.01 13.38
C GLY A 300 1.60 37.96 12.60
N ALA A 301 0.50 37.47 13.19
CA ALA A 301 -0.79 37.42 12.53
C ALA A 301 -1.43 38.82 12.38
N ALA A 302 -1.06 39.78 13.24
CA ALA A 302 -1.59 41.14 13.25
C ALA A 302 -0.87 42.09 12.27
N THR A 303 0.35 41.77 11.83
CA THR A 303 1.18 42.67 11.02
C THR A 303 1.13 42.29 9.52
N PRO A 304 0.67 43.20 8.63
CA PRO A 304 0.51 42.89 7.20
C PRO A 304 1.85 42.61 6.50
N SER A 305 2.94 43.23 6.95
CA SER A 305 4.30 43.01 6.44
C SER A 305 4.79 41.58 6.69
N VAL A 306 4.57 41.05 7.89
CA VAL A 306 4.93 39.66 8.24
C VAL A 306 4.12 38.68 7.40
N ARG A 307 2.81 38.93 7.21
CA ARG A 307 1.95 38.13 6.33
C ARG A 307 2.44 38.13 4.88
N ALA A 308 2.87 39.29 4.37
CA ALA A 308 3.46 39.40 3.03
C ALA A 308 4.78 38.62 2.90
N LEU A 309 5.68 38.73 3.88
CA LEU A 309 6.94 37.97 3.90
C LEU A 309 6.73 36.46 3.98
N VAL A 310 5.74 35.99 4.73
CA VAL A 310 5.36 34.57 4.76
C VAL A 310 4.79 34.13 3.41
N MET A 311 3.92 34.93 2.77
CA MET A 311 3.38 34.62 1.45
C MET A 311 4.47 34.56 0.37
N LEU A 312 5.42 35.51 0.40
CA LEU A 312 6.59 35.49 -0.47
C LEU A 312 7.41 34.21 -0.25
N TRP A 313 7.66 33.86 1.00
CA TRP A 313 8.42 32.64 1.33
C TRP A 313 7.72 31.36 0.89
N ILE A 314 6.40 31.27 1.03
CA ILE A 314 5.59 30.15 0.52
C ILE A 314 5.73 30.06 -1.01
N ALA A 315 5.63 31.18 -1.73
CA ALA A 315 5.80 31.21 -3.18
C ALA A 315 7.21 30.74 -3.58
N GLN A 316 8.25 31.18 -2.86
CA GLN A 316 9.62 30.72 -3.07
C GLN A 316 9.80 29.22 -2.80
N ASN A 317 9.10 28.64 -1.83
CA ASN A 317 9.12 27.19 -1.59
C ASN A 317 8.42 26.41 -2.71
N VAL A 318 7.31 26.92 -3.23
CA VAL A 318 6.63 26.31 -4.39
C VAL A 318 7.56 26.30 -5.61
N LEU A 319 8.28 27.40 -5.87
CA LEU A 319 9.29 27.47 -6.92
C LEU A 319 10.41 26.45 -6.70
N LEU A 320 10.89 26.32 -5.46
CA LEU A 320 11.95 25.37 -5.12
C LEU A 320 11.51 23.91 -5.33
N VAL A 321 10.27 23.58 -4.98
CA VAL A 321 9.65 22.26 -5.28
C VAL A 321 9.56 22.05 -6.79
N ALA A 322 9.18 23.06 -7.57
CA ALA A 322 9.14 22.97 -9.03
C ALA A 322 10.53 22.73 -9.63
N SER A 323 11.57 23.40 -9.13
CA SER A 323 12.97 23.16 -9.54
C SER A 323 13.42 21.73 -9.27
N SER A 324 13.04 21.14 -8.14
CA SER A 324 13.35 19.73 -7.87
C SER A 324 12.53 18.73 -8.67
N ALA A 325 11.28 19.07 -9.00
CA ALA A 325 10.50 18.28 -9.94
C ALA A 325 11.19 18.28 -11.32
N LEU A 326 11.67 19.44 -11.78
CA LEU A 326 12.43 19.55 -13.02
C LEU A 326 13.70 18.70 -13.00
N ARG A 327 14.51 18.77 -11.94
CA ARG A 327 15.69 17.88 -11.77
C ARG A 327 15.34 16.40 -11.87
N THR A 328 14.21 16.01 -11.29
CA THR A 328 13.74 14.63 -11.35
C THR A 328 13.33 14.25 -12.77
N LEU A 329 12.72 15.18 -13.50
CA LEU A 329 12.37 14.99 -14.92
C LEU A 329 13.62 14.92 -15.81
N ASP A 330 14.63 15.75 -15.59
CA ASP A 330 15.92 15.66 -16.31
C ASP A 330 16.59 14.30 -16.05
N TYR A 331 16.53 13.83 -14.80
CA TYR A 331 17.02 12.50 -14.42
C TYR A 331 16.22 11.37 -15.10
N VAL A 332 14.90 11.54 -15.26
CA VAL A 332 14.04 10.62 -16.03
C VAL A 332 14.38 10.67 -17.51
N ASP A 333 14.67 11.83 -18.08
CA ASP A 333 15.08 11.96 -19.49
C ASP A 333 16.44 11.28 -19.75
N ALA A 334 17.34 11.28 -18.77
CA ALA A 334 18.65 10.61 -18.87
C ALA A 334 18.61 9.09 -18.59
N TYR A 335 17.80 8.63 -17.63
CA TYR A 335 17.83 7.25 -17.11
C TYR A 335 16.49 6.49 -17.16
N GLY A 336 15.46 7.08 -17.77
CA GLY A 336 14.13 6.48 -17.87
C GLY A 336 13.22 6.73 -16.66
N MET A 337 11.94 6.38 -16.79
CA MET A 337 10.95 6.45 -15.71
C MET A 337 10.99 5.19 -14.85
N THR A 338 10.87 5.36 -13.52
CA THR A 338 10.67 4.27 -12.56
C THR A 338 9.51 4.57 -11.62
N GLU A 339 8.99 3.54 -10.93
CA GLU A 339 7.94 3.69 -9.92
C GLU A 339 8.32 4.69 -8.83
N LEU A 340 9.57 4.66 -8.36
CA LEU A 340 10.06 5.57 -7.31
C LEU A 340 10.13 7.02 -7.79
N ARG A 341 10.57 7.26 -9.03
CA ARG A 341 10.61 8.62 -9.61
C ARG A 341 9.19 9.17 -9.81
N LEU A 342 8.26 8.33 -10.27
CA LEU A 342 6.85 8.69 -10.41
C LEU A 342 6.21 8.99 -9.05
N ALA A 343 6.47 8.15 -8.03
CA ALA A 343 6.01 8.38 -6.67
C ALA A 343 6.61 9.66 -6.05
N ALA A 344 7.89 9.94 -6.31
CA ALA A 344 8.55 11.17 -5.87
C ALA A 344 7.90 12.42 -6.50
N LEU A 345 7.59 12.39 -7.80
CA LEU A 345 6.88 13.49 -8.47
C LEU A 345 5.47 13.70 -7.88
N ALA A 346 4.72 12.62 -7.62
CA ALA A 346 3.42 12.70 -6.97
C ALA A 346 3.52 13.29 -5.54
N TRP A 347 4.56 12.91 -4.79
CA TRP A 347 4.85 13.47 -3.47
C TRP A 347 5.21 14.96 -3.53
N MET A 348 6.05 15.39 -4.48
CA MET A 348 6.36 16.81 -4.70
C MET A 348 5.09 17.61 -5.04
N GLY A 349 4.21 17.05 -5.87
CA GLY A 349 2.89 17.63 -6.14
C GLY A 349 2.04 17.79 -4.87
N LEU A 350 2.02 16.79 -3.99
CA LEU A 350 1.32 16.86 -2.70
C LEU A 350 1.89 17.96 -1.79
N VAL A 351 3.21 18.12 -1.75
CA VAL A 351 3.88 19.19 -0.99
C VAL A 351 3.51 20.56 -1.54
N ALA A 352 3.52 20.75 -2.86
CA ALA A 352 3.10 21.99 -3.49
C ALA A 352 1.64 22.34 -3.17
N VAL A 353 0.73 21.34 -3.18
CA VAL A 353 -0.66 21.51 -2.74
C VAL A 353 -0.72 21.91 -1.27
N GLY A 354 0.05 21.27 -0.39
CA GLY A 354 0.12 21.62 1.03
C GLY A 354 0.56 23.07 1.27
N LEU A 355 1.61 23.53 0.58
CA LEU A 355 2.08 24.91 0.62
C LEU A 355 1.03 25.90 0.10
N ALA A 356 0.35 25.57 -1.00
CA ALA A 356 -0.74 26.38 -1.55
C ALA A 356 -1.91 26.48 -0.57
N LEU A 357 -2.27 25.38 0.11
CA LEU A 357 -3.31 25.36 1.15
C LEU A 357 -2.92 26.21 2.37
N ILE A 358 -1.63 26.25 2.74
CA ILE A 358 -1.14 27.16 3.79
C ILE A 358 -1.34 28.61 3.38
N GLY A 359 -0.95 28.97 2.14
CA GLY A 359 -1.17 30.32 1.60
C GLY A 359 -2.66 30.69 1.55
N TRP A 360 -3.51 29.75 1.12
CA TRP A 360 -4.96 29.91 1.13
C TRP A 360 -5.50 30.11 2.53
N ARG A 361 -5.07 29.28 3.49
CA ARG A 361 -5.46 29.40 4.89
C ARG A 361 -5.14 30.79 5.41
N LEU A 362 -3.93 31.28 5.13
CA LEU A 362 -3.47 32.59 5.57
C LEU A 362 -4.29 33.68 4.91
N ARG A 363 -4.65 33.59 3.63
CA ARG A 363 -5.45 34.62 2.93
C ARG A 363 -6.93 34.65 3.36
N ALA A 364 -7.52 33.48 3.60
CA ALA A 364 -8.94 33.31 3.91
C ALA A 364 -9.22 33.12 5.41
N ASP A 365 -8.24 33.40 6.28
CA ASP A 365 -8.31 33.31 7.74
C ASP A 365 -8.92 32.00 8.26
N ARG A 366 -8.58 30.87 7.61
CA ARG A 366 -9.09 29.55 7.93
C ARG A 366 -8.40 28.95 9.17
N SER A 367 -9.14 28.11 9.90
CA SER A 367 -8.62 27.42 11.08
C SER A 367 -7.53 26.40 10.74
N ALA A 368 -6.67 26.08 11.71
CA ALA A 368 -5.66 25.03 11.56
C ALA A 368 -6.30 23.65 11.29
N ALA A 369 -7.46 23.37 11.90
CA ALA A 369 -8.21 22.13 11.66
C ALA A 369 -8.67 21.99 10.21
N TRP A 370 -9.08 23.10 9.56
CA TRP A 370 -9.41 23.11 8.14
C TRP A 370 -8.19 22.72 7.28
N LEU A 371 -7.02 23.29 7.58
CA LEU A 371 -5.77 22.99 6.85
C LEU A 371 -5.37 21.52 6.99
N ILE A 372 -5.46 20.96 8.20
CA ILE A 372 -5.18 19.55 8.47
C ILE A 372 -6.13 18.65 7.68
N ASN A 373 -7.43 18.97 7.68
CA ASN A 373 -8.44 18.21 6.94
C ASN A 373 -8.23 18.29 5.42
N ALA A 374 -7.90 19.48 4.89
CA ALA A 374 -7.63 19.68 3.47
C ALA A 374 -6.38 18.91 3.00
N ASN A 375 -5.29 18.95 3.79
CA ASN A 375 -4.09 18.16 3.51
C ASN A 375 -4.34 16.65 3.59
N ALA A 376 -5.11 16.20 4.59
CA ALA A 376 -5.49 14.79 4.70
C ALA A 376 -6.33 14.33 3.50
N LEU A 377 -7.24 15.17 3.00
CA LEU A 377 -8.02 14.89 1.80
C LEU A 377 -7.11 14.80 0.55
N ALA A 378 -6.17 15.75 0.39
CA ALA A 378 -5.22 15.72 -0.73
C ALA A 378 -4.35 14.45 -0.69
N ALA A 379 -3.83 14.09 0.49
CA ALA A 379 -3.05 12.86 0.68
C ALA A 379 -3.89 11.60 0.39
N ALA A 380 -5.13 11.54 0.88
CA ALA A 380 -6.04 10.45 0.59
C ALA A 380 -6.34 10.33 -0.91
N ALA A 381 -6.54 11.45 -1.61
CA ALA A 381 -6.76 11.46 -3.06
C ALA A 381 -5.55 10.90 -3.82
N VAL A 382 -4.32 11.28 -3.44
CA VAL A 382 -3.08 10.75 -4.05
C VAL A 382 -2.95 9.25 -3.78
N ILE A 383 -3.15 8.80 -2.54
CA ILE A 383 -3.07 7.39 -2.15
C ILE A 383 -4.11 6.54 -2.88
N VAL A 384 -5.36 7.01 -2.95
CA VAL A 384 -6.42 6.32 -3.69
C VAL A 384 -6.09 6.26 -5.18
N THR A 385 -5.63 7.37 -5.77
CA THR A 385 -5.20 7.39 -7.18
C THR A 385 -4.09 6.38 -7.44
N ALA A 386 -3.09 6.28 -6.54
CA ALA A 386 -2.00 5.32 -6.62
C ALA A 386 -2.44 3.86 -6.42
N SER A 387 -3.62 3.61 -5.85
CA SER A 387 -4.20 2.26 -5.81
C SER A 387 -4.98 1.90 -7.07
N VAL A 388 -5.50 2.89 -7.79
CA VAL A 388 -6.18 2.69 -9.08
C VAL A 388 -5.16 2.56 -10.23
N VAL A 389 -4.15 3.43 -10.24
CA VAL A 389 -3.15 3.49 -11.32
C VAL A 389 -2.03 2.51 -11.02
N ASP A 390 -1.70 1.65 -11.99
CA ASP A 390 -0.48 0.84 -11.91
C ASP A 390 0.73 1.70 -12.30
N LEU A 391 1.52 2.06 -11.29
CA LEU A 391 2.71 2.90 -11.43
C LEU A 391 3.77 2.21 -12.30
N GLY A 392 3.93 0.88 -12.19
CA GLY A 392 4.85 0.09 -13.00
C GLY A 392 4.47 0.05 -14.47
N ALA A 393 3.19 -0.16 -14.76
CA ALA A 393 2.66 -0.11 -16.13
C ALA A 393 2.81 1.29 -16.74
N THR A 394 2.58 2.34 -15.93
CA THR A 394 2.76 3.74 -16.35
C THR A 394 4.23 4.03 -16.68
N ALA A 395 5.16 3.60 -15.82
CA ALA A 395 6.60 3.74 -16.06
C ALA A 395 7.06 2.96 -17.30
N ALA A 396 6.62 1.71 -17.45
CA ALA A 396 6.94 0.87 -18.61
C ALA A 396 6.41 1.47 -19.92
N ALA A 397 5.17 2.00 -19.92
CA ALA A 397 4.56 2.65 -21.07
C ALA A 397 5.29 3.94 -21.47
N TRP A 398 5.72 4.74 -20.49
CA TRP A 398 6.54 5.92 -20.75
C TRP A 398 7.88 5.53 -21.38
N ASN A 399 8.60 4.57 -20.78
CA ASN A 399 9.91 4.12 -21.27
C ASN A 399 9.81 3.57 -22.70
N THR A 400 8.76 2.79 -22.98
CA THR A 400 8.50 2.24 -24.31
C THR A 400 8.23 3.34 -25.33
N ARG A 401 7.39 4.32 -24.99
CA ARG A 401 7.08 5.44 -25.89
C ARG A 401 8.33 6.24 -26.22
N VAL A 402 9.15 6.55 -25.23
CA VAL A 402 10.39 7.30 -25.41
C VAL A 402 11.40 6.51 -26.24
N ALA A 403 11.56 5.21 -25.98
CA ALA A 403 12.44 4.35 -26.78
C ALA A 403 12.00 4.28 -28.26
N LEU A 404 10.69 4.24 -28.54
CA LEU A 404 10.16 4.22 -29.89
C LEU A 404 10.28 5.58 -30.61
N GLN A 405 10.10 6.69 -29.90
CA GLN A 405 10.13 8.04 -30.47
C GLN A 405 11.54 8.60 -30.64
N ARG A 406 12.40 8.44 -29.62
CA ARG A 406 13.75 9.03 -29.59
C ARG A 406 14.85 8.03 -29.97
N GLY A 407 14.56 6.72 -29.98
CA GLY A 407 15.54 5.69 -30.34
C GLY A 407 16.82 5.79 -29.51
N ARG A 408 17.97 5.86 -30.19
CA ARG A 408 19.29 5.98 -29.55
C ARG A 408 19.56 7.35 -28.92
N SER A 409 18.77 8.37 -29.25
CA SER A 409 18.87 9.71 -28.64
C SER A 409 18.10 9.80 -27.32
N GLY A 410 17.35 8.76 -26.94
CA GLY A 410 16.69 8.65 -25.65
C GLY A 410 17.52 7.87 -24.61
N PRO A 411 17.02 7.76 -23.37
CA PRO A 411 17.66 6.95 -22.34
C PRO A 411 17.76 5.48 -22.77
N GLN A 412 18.84 4.81 -22.34
CA GLN A 412 18.99 3.39 -22.61
C GLN A 412 17.88 2.59 -21.94
N LEU A 413 17.30 1.65 -22.69
CA LEU A 413 16.19 0.83 -22.21
C LEU A 413 16.69 -0.21 -21.20
N ASP A 414 16.35 -0.04 -19.93
CA ASP A 414 16.63 -1.02 -18.87
C ASP A 414 15.66 -2.20 -18.96
N LEU A 415 16.09 -3.26 -19.64
CA LEU A 415 15.34 -4.50 -19.80
C LEU A 415 15.19 -5.28 -18.48
N CYS A 416 16.16 -5.18 -17.56
CA CYS A 416 16.06 -5.83 -16.25
C CYS A 416 14.99 -5.17 -15.38
N TYR A 417 14.84 -3.84 -15.46
CA TYR A 417 13.74 -3.13 -14.83
C TYR A 417 12.38 -3.57 -15.41
N LEU A 418 12.24 -3.59 -16.74
CA LEU A 418 10.99 -4.05 -17.38
C LEU A 418 10.65 -5.50 -17.04
N GLY A 419 11.65 -6.38 -16.99
CA GLY A 419 11.47 -7.78 -16.57
C GLY A 419 10.97 -7.92 -15.13
N ARG A 420 11.50 -7.11 -14.21
CA ARG A 420 11.09 -7.10 -12.79
C ARG A 420 9.65 -6.61 -12.58
N LEU A 421 9.14 -5.74 -13.44
CA LEU A 421 7.74 -5.28 -13.37
C LEU A 421 6.73 -6.39 -13.72
N GLY A 422 7.16 -7.46 -14.38
CA GLY A 422 6.32 -8.63 -14.69
C GLY A 422 5.05 -8.27 -15.48
N PRO A 423 3.85 -8.69 -15.03
CA PRO A 423 2.59 -8.43 -15.74
C PRO A 423 2.31 -6.95 -16.03
N SER A 424 2.85 -6.02 -15.23
CA SER A 424 2.65 -4.58 -15.44
C SER A 424 3.36 -4.06 -16.69
N ALA A 425 4.48 -4.68 -17.08
CA ALA A 425 5.21 -4.33 -18.31
C ALA A 425 4.77 -5.14 -19.54
N LEU A 426 3.86 -6.10 -19.41
CA LEU A 426 3.53 -7.07 -20.47
C LEU A 426 3.14 -6.41 -21.81
N VAL A 427 2.21 -5.46 -21.78
CA VAL A 427 1.73 -4.76 -22.99
C VAL A 427 2.86 -3.94 -23.62
N SER A 428 3.66 -3.28 -22.78
CA SER A 428 4.83 -2.49 -23.19
C SER A 428 5.91 -3.37 -23.85
N LEU A 429 6.19 -4.53 -23.27
CA LEU A 429 7.13 -5.53 -23.82
C LEU A 429 6.65 -6.07 -25.16
N ALA A 430 5.36 -6.39 -25.30
CA ALA A 430 4.78 -6.82 -26.57
C ALA A 430 4.89 -5.73 -27.65
N GLY A 431 4.65 -4.46 -27.28
CA GLY A 431 4.83 -3.32 -28.17
C GLY A 431 6.29 -3.14 -28.63
N LEU A 432 7.24 -3.28 -27.71
CA LEU A 432 8.68 -3.20 -28.01
C LEU A 432 9.14 -4.35 -28.90
N GLU A 433 8.74 -5.60 -28.62
CA GLU A 433 9.10 -6.77 -29.42
C GLU A 433 8.65 -6.61 -30.88
N ARG A 434 7.42 -6.13 -31.09
CA ARG A 434 6.86 -5.90 -32.43
C ARG A 434 7.65 -4.88 -33.26
N HIS A 435 8.22 -3.86 -32.60
CA HIS A 435 8.96 -2.78 -33.27
C HIS A 435 10.49 -2.98 -33.25
N ALA A 436 11.00 -3.97 -32.52
CA ALA A 436 12.41 -4.27 -32.47
C ALA A 436 12.91 -4.74 -33.85
N ARG A 437 13.89 -4.03 -34.43
CA ARG A 437 14.51 -4.38 -35.72
C ARG A 437 15.66 -5.38 -35.55
N ASP A 438 16.47 -5.18 -34.53
CA ASP A 438 17.58 -6.06 -34.18
C ASP A 438 17.06 -7.44 -33.70
N PRO A 439 17.44 -8.55 -34.36
CA PRO A 439 17.06 -9.90 -33.95
C PRO A 439 17.45 -10.25 -32.51
N ALA A 440 18.62 -9.80 -32.04
CA ALA A 440 19.09 -10.12 -30.69
C ALA A 440 18.25 -9.41 -29.62
N LEU A 441 17.94 -8.13 -29.82
CA LEU A 441 17.02 -7.39 -28.96
C LEU A 441 15.60 -7.94 -29.00
N ARG A 442 15.09 -8.30 -30.20
CA ARG A 442 13.75 -8.90 -30.35
C ARG A 442 13.62 -10.20 -29.57
N GLU A 443 14.65 -11.05 -29.60
CA GLU A 443 14.68 -12.29 -28.82
C GLU A 443 14.65 -12.04 -27.30
N ARG A 444 15.46 -11.08 -26.82
CA ARG A 444 15.49 -10.69 -25.39
C ARG A 444 14.11 -10.20 -24.93
N LEU A 445 13.49 -9.32 -25.72
CA LEU A 445 12.14 -8.80 -25.45
C LEU A 445 11.08 -9.90 -25.50
N GLY A 446 11.18 -10.81 -26.48
CA GLY A 446 10.28 -11.96 -26.61
C GLY A 446 10.35 -12.87 -25.38
N TRP A 447 11.56 -13.15 -24.86
CA TRP A 447 11.72 -13.93 -23.63
C TRP A 447 11.08 -13.23 -22.42
N LEU A 448 11.32 -11.92 -22.24
CA LEU A 448 10.74 -11.14 -21.15
C LEU A 448 9.21 -11.09 -21.21
N ARG A 449 8.65 -10.81 -22.40
CA ARG A 449 7.21 -10.83 -22.63
C ARG A 449 6.65 -12.21 -22.31
N TRP A 450 7.25 -13.28 -22.83
CA TRP A 450 6.76 -14.65 -22.67
C TRP A 450 6.72 -15.07 -21.21
N ASN A 451 7.75 -14.74 -20.43
CA ASN A 451 7.76 -15.01 -18.99
C ASN A 451 6.64 -14.26 -18.26
N ALA A 452 6.48 -12.96 -18.54
CA ALA A 452 5.40 -12.16 -17.95
C ALA A 452 4.01 -12.67 -18.36
N GLN A 453 3.86 -13.11 -19.62
CA GLN A 453 2.61 -13.65 -20.16
C GLN A 453 2.25 -14.99 -19.53
N ASN A 454 3.21 -15.91 -19.40
CA ASN A 454 2.97 -17.23 -18.77
C ASN A 454 2.65 -17.11 -17.29
N ASP A 455 3.40 -16.28 -16.56
CA ASP A 455 3.08 -15.98 -15.16
C ASP A 455 1.66 -15.41 -15.04
N LEU A 456 1.26 -14.50 -15.93
CA LEU A 456 -0.10 -13.98 -15.93
C LEU A 456 -1.15 -15.02 -16.32
N LEU A 457 -0.89 -15.87 -17.32
CA LEU A 457 -1.78 -16.97 -17.73
C LEU A 457 -2.05 -17.93 -16.58
N LEU A 458 -1.00 -18.35 -15.85
CA LEU A 458 -1.14 -19.20 -14.67
C LEU A 458 -2.00 -18.52 -13.58
N ARG A 459 -1.79 -17.22 -13.35
CA ARG A 459 -2.60 -16.46 -12.38
C ARG A 459 -4.06 -16.31 -12.83
N GLN A 460 -4.33 -16.16 -14.12
CA GLN A 460 -5.70 -16.03 -14.65
C GLN A 460 -6.40 -17.40 -14.82
N GLY A 461 -5.67 -18.52 -14.78
CA GLY A 461 -6.25 -19.86 -14.86
C GLY A 461 -7.02 -20.30 -13.61
N HIS A 462 -6.75 -19.70 -12.46
CA HIS A 462 -7.45 -19.98 -11.20
C HIS A 462 -8.44 -18.86 -10.85
N TRP A 463 -9.71 -19.20 -10.61
CA TRP A 463 -10.77 -18.23 -10.31
C TRP A 463 -10.48 -17.36 -9.07
N ARG A 464 -9.72 -17.86 -8.10
CA ARG A 464 -9.34 -17.12 -6.87
C ARG A 464 -8.32 -16.00 -7.13
N SER A 465 -7.39 -16.21 -8.06
CA SER A 465 -6.33 -15.27 -8.44
C SER A 465 -6.65 -14.47 -9.70
N TRP A 466 -7.75 -14.80 -10.38
CA TRP A 466 -8.21 -14.10 -11.58
C TRP A 466 -8.52 -12.63 -11.30
N THR A 467 -8.19 -11.74 -12.24
CA THR A 467 -8.49 -10.30 -12.15
C THR A 467 -8.88 -9.72 -13.51
N PRO A 468 -9.85 -8.78 -13.58
CA PRO A 468 -10.22 -8.11 -14.82
C PRO A 468 -9.05 -7.38 -15.48
N ARG A 469 -8.20 -6.72 -14.69
CA ARG A 469 -7.01 -6.03 -15.21
C ARG A 469 -6.05 -6.99 -15.89
N GLY A 470 -5.78 -8.14 -15.28
CA GLY A 470 -4.90 -9.14 -15.86
C GLY A 470 -5.49 -9.75 -17.14
N ALA A 471 -6.79 -10.03 -17.17
CA ALA A 471 -7.47 -10.48 -18.39
C ALA A 471 -7.35 -9.44 -19.54
N ARG A 472 -7.56 -8.14 -19.26
CA ARG A 472 -7.38 -7.08 -20.26
C ARG A 472 -5.93 -6.98 -20.76
N ARG A 473 -4.94 -7.11 -19.87
CA ARG A 473 -3.51 -7.11 -20.24
C ARG A 473 -3.14 -8.27 -21.14
N LEU A 474 -3.62 -9.46 -20.81
CA LEU A 474 -3.37 -10.66 -21.61
C LEU A 474 -3.97 -10.51 -23.01
N SER A 475 -5.23 -10.11 -23.10
CA SER A 475 -5.90 -9.85 -24.38
C SER A 475 -5.17 -8.78 -25.21
N ALA A 476 -4.74 -7.68 -24.59
CA ALA A 476 -3.98 -6.63 -25.28
C ALA A 476 -2.61 -7.14 -25.78
N ALA A 477 -1.90 -7.94 -24.99
CA ALA A 477 -0.62 -8.50 -25.38
C ALA A 477 -0.76 -9.51 -26.54
N GLU A 478 -1.77 -10.38 -26.47
CA GLU A 478 -2.09 -11.34 -27.53
C GLU A 478 -2.49 -10.64 -28.84
N ALA A 479 -3.20 -9.51 -28.76
CA ALA A 479 -3.53 -8.71 -29.95
C ALA A 479 -2.30 -8.09 -30.61
N ILE A 480 -1.23 -7.81 -29.85
CA ILE A 480 0.00 -7.20 -30.36
C ILE A 480 0.99 -8.24 -30.89
N ALA A 481 1.26 -9.29 -30.11
CA ALA A 481 2.33 -10.27 -30.36
C ALA A 481 1.83 -11.68 -30.72
N GLY A 482 0.52 -11.92 -30.67
CA GLY A 482 -0.08 -13.24 -30.87
C GLY A 482 0.00 -14.15 -29.66
N LYS A 483 -0.59 -15.35 -29.79
CA LYS A 483 -0.64 -16.38 -28.74
C LYS A 483 0.55 -17.35 -28.74
N ARG A 484 1.39 -17.29 -29.78
CA ARG A 484 2.47 -18.27 -29.98
C ARG A 484 3.69 -17.92 -29.13
N SER A 485 4.36 -18.96 -28.65
CA SER A 485 5.67 -18.84 -28.02
C SER A 485 6.67 -18.19 -28.98
N PRO A 486 7.53 -17.27 -28.51
CA PRO A 486 8.59 -16.72 -29.35
C PRO A 486 9.60 -17.83 -29.71
N ALA A 487 10.17 -17.76 -30.90
CA ALA A 487 11.28 -18.63 -31.28
C ALA A 487 12.56 -18.17 -30.56
N LEU A 488 12.93 -18.88 -29.49
CA LEU A 488 14.07 -18.55 -28.64
C LEU A 488 15.24 -19.50 -28.91
N ARG A 489 16.48 -18.98 -28.92
CA ARG A 489 17.67 -19.84 -28.99
C ARG A 489 17.86 -20.64 -27.68
N PRO A 490 18.44 -21.85 -27.76
CA PRO A 490 18.83 -22.60 -26.58
C PRO A 490 19.75 -21.79 -25.67
N ALA A 491 19.48 -21.82 -24.37
CA ALA A 491 20.25 -21.11 -23.35
C ALA A 491 20.62 -22.09 -22.23
N PRO A 492 21.65 -22.95 -22.41
CA PRO A 492 21.96 -24.04 -21.50
C PRO A 492 22.35 -23.58 -20.09
N ASN A 493 22.96 -22.39 -19.96
CA ASN A 493 23.30 -21.78 -18.67
C ASN A 493 22.24 -20.80 -18.16
N GLY A 494 21.05 -20.81 -18.76
CA GLY A 494 19.97 -19.86 -18.46
C GLY A 494 20.13 -18.49 -19.15
N ARG A 495 19.25 -17.56 -18.78
CA ARG A 495 19.23 -16.18 -19.29
C ARG A 495 19.35 -15.17 -18.16
N GLY A 496 20.01 -14.05 -18.44
CA GLY A 496 20.12 -12.91 -17.52
C GLY A 496 18.78 -12.18 -17.33
N CYS A 497 18.75 -11.21 -16.41
CA CYS A 497 17.54 -10.41 -16.14
C CYS A 497 17.06 -9.58 -17.34
N ASP A 498 17.95 -9.33 -18.29
CA ASP A 498 17.73 -8.60 -19.53
C ASP A 498 17.40 -9.52 -20.72
N GLY A 499 17.22 -10.82 -20.47
CA GLY A 499 16.94 -11.85 -21.48
C GLY A 499 18.16 -12.30 -22.29
N SER A 500 19.37 -11.80 -21.98
CA SER A 500 20.61 -12.24 -22.65
C SER A 500 20.95 -13.69 -22.28
N ILE A 501 21.64 -14.41 -23.18
CA ILE A 501 22.08 -15.80 -22.92
C ILE A 501 23.34 -15.75 -22.05
N VAL A 502 23.35 -16.48 -20.94
CA VAL A 502 24.52 -16.54 -20.05
C VAL A 502 25.63 -17.38 -20.71
N PRO A 503 26.84 -16.84 -20.89
CA PRO A 503 27.95 -17.58 -21.48
C PRO A 503 28.40 -18.72 -20.55
N PRO A 504 29.02 -19.79 -21.10
CA PRO A 504 29.59 -20.86 -20.27
C PRO A 504 30.66 -20.30 -19.33
N PRO A 505 30.82 -20.90 -18.13
CA PRO A 505 31.89 -20.51 -17.22
C PRO A 505 33.25 -20.69 -17.92
N PRO A 506 34.22 -19.77 -17.70
CA PRO A 506 35.55 -19.93 -18.27
C PRO A 506 36.16 -21.26 -17.81
N PRO A 507 36.95 -21.94 -18.67
CA PRO A 507 37.61 -23.17 -18.29
C PRO A 507 38.51 -22.92 -17.06
N PRO A 508 38.63 -23.89 -16.14
CA PRO A 508 39.50 -23.76 -14.98
C PRO A 508 40.92 -23.42 -15.45
N ALA A 509 41.54 -22.42 -14.82
CA ALA A 509 42.91 -22.03 -15.13
C ALA A 509 43.82 -23.26 -15.03
N ALA A 510 44.62 -23.51 -16.06
CA ALA A 510 45.59 -24.60 -16.04
C ALA A 510 46.47 -24.47 -14.78
N PRO A 511 46.73 -25.56 -14.05
CA PRO A 511 47.64 -25.51 -12.91
C PRO A 511 48.98 -24.91 -13.37
N PRO A 512 49.61 -24.04 -12.56
CA PRO A 512 50.89 -23.45 -12.91
C PRO A 512 51.88 -24.58 -13.23
N ALA A 513 52.61 -24.42 -14.34
CA ALA A 513 53.61 -25.39 -14.75
C ALA A 513 54.56 -25.66 -13.58
N PRO A 514 54.90 -26.93 -13.27
CA PRO A 514 55.82 -27.23 -12.19
C PRO A 514 57.15 -26.50 -12.44
N PRO A 515 57.75 -25.88 -11.41
CA PRO A 515 59.02 -25.18 -11.56
C PRO A 515 60.06 -26.14 -12.17
N PRO A 516 60.91 -25.66 -13.09
CA PRO A 516 61.95 -26.49 -13.67
C PRO A 516 62.79 -27.10 -12.55
N LEU A 517 62.96 -28.42 -12.58
CA LEU A 517 63.82 -29.16 -11.67
C LEU A 517 65.24 -28.59 -11.72
N THR A 518 65.57 -27.71 -10.78
CA THR A 518 66.95 -27.34 -10.51
C THR A 518 67.64 -28.58 -9.99
N LYS A 519 68.60 -29.11 -10.76
CA LYS A 519 69.52 -30.14 -10.30
C LYS A 519 70.17 -29.63 -9.01
N GLY A 520 69.95 -30.35 -7.91
CA GLY A 520 70.63 -30.07 -6.65
C GLY A 520 72.15 -30.14 -6.84
N PRO A 521 72.95 -29.40 -6.07
CA PRO A 521 74.40 -29.44 -6.17
C PRO A 521 74.89 -30.88 -5.93
N GLN A 522 75.67 -31.41 -6.85
CA GLN A 522 76.54 -32.55 -6.57
C GLN A 522 77.65 -32.06 -5.62
N GLN A 523 77.83 -32.84 -4.55
CA GLN A 523 78.87 -32.84 -3.50
C GLN A 523 79.98 -31.79 -3.57
#